data_AF-A0A956GQW1-F1
#
_entry.id   AF-A0A956GQW1-F1
#
_cell.length_a   1.000
_cell.length_b   1.000
_cell.length_c   1.000
_cell.angle_alpha   90.00
_cell.angle_beta   90.00
_cell.angle_gamma   90.00
#
_symmetry.space_group_name_H-M   'P 1'
#
loop_
_entity.id
_entity.type
_entity.pdbx_description
1 polymer ?
#
loop_
_entity_poly.entity_id
_entity_poly.type
_entity_poly.pdbx_seq_one_letter_code
_entity_poly.pdbx_strand_id
1 'polypeptide(L)'
;MTAPSGFSWSSVILSYFQVAGGIAVGMILLVLIGASGEPAVYGALALGGAIGGFAAGRASRGTTITEPAIGGLLVIATIVAVFVGTGFGEFLWHVARGEISRIVLIAGAAAAAGALGGAVVAERVVGGHAASGAEWLAHVALAVLGASIVALVVVMGMVMHGGSENASAGAYFGAVAVGTLLSGLATGASAPRRLLLISLLATVVGVFGFYLLMAALPGVKDKDGDAALGFLIIGAVFGLLTMLGSFIGWKTVGEKHVTMAATAAAFE
;
A
#
# COMPACT_ATOMS: atom_id res chain seq x y z
N MET A 1 14.66 -20.96 19.64
CA MET A 1 13.85 -20.71 18.41
C MET A 1 12.65 -19.91 18.88
N THR A 2 12.50 -18.65 18.48
CA THR A 2 11.44 -17.78 19.02
C THR A 2 10.06 -18.36 18.67
N ALA A 3 9.19 -18.51 19.67
CA ALA A 3 7.84 -19.02 19.49
C ALA A 3 7.13 -18.31 18.33
N PRO A 4 6.39 -19.05 17.47
CA PRO A 4 5.68 -18.46 16.35
C PRO A 4 4.71 -17.40 16.89
N SER A 5 4.93 -16.14 16.54
CA SER A 5 3.94 -15.11 16.82
C SER A 5 2.71 -15.42 15.99
N GLY A 6 1.57 -15.60 16.65
CA GLY A 6 0.30 -15.85 15.99
C GLY A 6 -0.11 -14.71 15.05
N PHE A 7 -1.18 -14.98 14.28
CA PHE A 7 -1.80 -14.06 13.34
C PHE A 7 -1.89 -12.60 13.84
N SER A 8 -1.51 -11.63 13.00
CA SER A 8 -1.53 -10.21 13.36
C SER A 8 -2.36 -9.33 12.42
N TRP A 9 -3.39 -8.68 12.96
CA TRP A 9 -4.17 -7.68 12.24
C TRP A 9 -3.36 -6.47 11.77
N SER A 10 -2.32 -6.06 12.52
CA SER A 10 -1.45 -4.96 12.06
C SER A 10 -0.68 -5.36 10.82
N SER A 11 -0.27 -6.62 10.71
CA SER A 11 0.41 -7.17 9.54
C SER A 11 -0.54 -7.28 8.34
N VAL A 12 -1.82 -7.61 8.54
CA VAL A 12 -2.84 -7.58 7.48
C VAL A 12 -3.03 -6.17 6.93
N ILE A 13 -3.20 -5.17 7.80
CA ILE A 13 -3.39 -3.76 7.39
C ILE A 13 -2.14 -3.26 6.65
N LEU A 14 -0.94 -3.58 7.15
CA LEU A 14 0.30 -3.21 6.49
C LEU A 14 0.41 -3.87 5.11
N SER A 15 0.08 -5.16 5.02
CA SER A 15 0.10 -5.92 3.76
C SER A 15 -0.86 -5.36 2.73
N TYR A 16 -2.07 -4.97 3.15
CA TYR A 16 -3.05 -4.30 2.29
C TYR A 16 -2.44 -3.07 1.61
N PHE A 17 -1.83 -2.17 2.39
CA PHE A 17 -1.20 -0.98 1.84
C PHE A 17 0.04 -1.29 1.01
N GLN A 18 0.86 -2.27 1.39
CA GLN A 18 2.05 -2.65 0.63
C GLN A 18 1.71 -3.29 -0.71
N VAL A 19 0.65 -4.11 -0.79
CA VAL A 19 0.16 -4.67 -2.05
C VAL A 19 -0.37 -3.55 -2.95
N ALA A 20 -1.16 -2.62 -2.42
CA ALA A 20 -1.63 -1.46 -3.18
C ALA A 20 -0.47 -0.59 -3.69
N GLY A 21 0.55 -0.36 -2.85
CA GLY A 21 1.75 0.38 -3.24
C GLY A 21 2.59 -0.37 -4.27
N GLY A 22 2.72 -1.69 -4.14
CA GLY A 22 3.40 -2.54 -5.11
C GLY A 22 2.74 -2.47 -6.49
N ILE A 23 1.41 -2.57 -6.54
CA ILE A 23 0.63 -2.37 -7.78
C ILE A 23 0.96 -1.02 -8.41
N ALA A 24 1.02 0.04 -7.60
CA ALA A 24 1.39 1.37 -8.07
C ALA A 24 2.80 1.40 -8.69
N VAL A 25 3.79 0.78 -8.04
CA VAL A 25 5.16 0.64 -8.58
C VAL A 25 5.14 -0.12 -9.91
N GLY A 26 4.38 -1.21 -10.02
CA GLY A 26 4.21 -1.95 -11.28
C GLY A 26 3.68 -1.05 -12.41
N MET A 27 2.68 -0.21 -12.10
CA MET A 27 2.14 0.75 -13.06
C MET A 27 3.15 1.86 -13.43
N ILE A 28 3.94 2.36 -12.47
CA ILE A 28 5.05 3.30 -12.77
C ILE A 28 6.02 2.66 -13.75
N LEU A 29 6.46 1.42 -13.49
CA LEU A 29 7.39 0.70 -14.35
C LEU A 29 6.81 0.52 -15.76
N LEU A 30 5.53 0.17 -15.88
CA LEU A 30 4.84 0.04 -17.17
C LEU A 30 4.90 1.34 -17.99
N VAL A 31 4.63 2.47 -17.35
CA VAL A 31 4.67 3.79 -17.99
C VAL A 31 6.11 4.14 -18.40
N LEU A 32 7.10 3.87 -17.54
CA LEU A 32 8.51 4.16 -17.83
C LEU A 32 9.06 3.36 -19.00
N ILE A 33 8.64 2.11 -19.18
CA ILE A 33 9.05 1.28 -20.32
C ILE A 33 8.25 1.59 -21.59
N GLY A 34 7.23 2.45 -21.52
CA GLY A 34 6.38 2.82 -22.66
C GLY A 34 5.55 1.67 -23.22
N ALA A 35 5.35 0.58 -22.46
CA ALA A 35 4.55 -0.55 -22.91
C ALA A 35 3.06 -0.22 -22.77
N SER A 36 2.28 -0.63 -23.76
CA SER A 36 0.85 -0.40 -23.82
C SER A 36 0.11 -1.66 -24.26
N GLY A 37 -1.19 -1.72 -23.97
CA GLY A 37 -2.04 -2.87 -24.27
C GLY A 37 -2.37 -3.71 -23.04
N GLU A 38 -3.46 -4.48 -23.14
CA GLU A 38 -4.01 -5.25 -22.01
C GLU A 38 -3.00 -6.23 -21.37
N PRO A 39 -2.22 -7.03 -22.11
CA PRO A 39 -1.28 -7.96 -21.48
C PRO A 39 -0.19 -7.25 -20.69
N ALA A 40 0.23 -6.06 -21.14
CA ALA A 40 1.23 -5.25 -20.45
C ALA A 40 0.68 -4.71 -19.14
N VAL A 41 -0.59 -4.25 -19.12
CA VAL A 41 -1.28 -3.83 -17.89
C VAL A 41 -1.43 -5.00 -16.92
N TYR A 42 -1.89 -6.18 -17.37
CA TYR A 42 -2.02 -7.34 -16.48
C TYR A 42 -0.66 -7.81 -15.95
N GLY A 43 0.37 -7.79 -16.78
CA GLY A 43 1.74 -8.08 -16.37
C GLY A 43 2.26 -7.08 -15.33
N ALA A 44 2.00 -5.79 -15.51
CA ALA A 44 2.36 -4.75 -14.55
C ALA A 44 1.64 -4.91 -13.21
N LEU A 45 0.35 -5.26 -13.23
CA LEU A 45 -0.43 -5.54 -12.03
C LEU A 45 0.08 -6.79 -11.30
N ALA A 46 0.40 -7.86 -12.03
CA ALA A 46 0.98 -9.07 -11.44
C ALA A 46 2.36 -8.80 -10.83
N LEU A 47 3.23 -8.09 -11.55
CA LEU A 47 4.56 -7.73 -11.07
C LEU A 47 4.49 -6.80 -9.85
N GLY A 48 3.64 -5.78 -9.93
CA GLY A 48 3.42 -4.86 -8.82
C GLY A 48 2.82 -5.57 -7.59
N GLY A 49 1.84 -6.43 -7.80
CA GLY A 49 1.31 -7.33 -6.78
C GLY A 49 2.43 -8.15 -6.15
N ALA A 50 3.33 -8.75 -6.95
CA ALA A 50 4.47 -9.52 -6.45
C ALA A 50 5.45 -8.68 -5.63
N ILE A 51 5.77 -7.46 -6.05
CA ILE A 51 6.62 -6.53 -5.27
C ILE A 51 5.96 -6.23 -3.91
N GLY A 52 4.67 -5.91 -3.92
CA GLY A 52 3.91 -5.61 -2.70
C GLY A 52 3.76 -6.81 -1.77
N GLY A 53 3.46 -7.99 -2.33
CA GLY A 53 3.37 -9.24 -1.59
C GLY A 53 4.71 -9.69 -1.01
N PHE A 54 5.81 -9.49 -1.75
CA PHE A 54 7.16 -9.74 -1.24
C PHE A 54 7.50 -8.82 -0.07
N ALA A 55 7.21 -7.53 -0.19
CA ALA A 55 7.39 -6.58 0.89
C ALA A 55 6.54 -6.94 2.12
N ALA A 56 5.27 -7.35 1.91
CA ALA A 56 4.36 -7.80 2.96
C ALA A 56 4.86 -9.06 3.67
N GLY A 57 5.33 -10.06 2.92
CA GLY A 57 5.92 -11.27 3.49
C GLY A 57 7.12 -10.98 4.38
N ARG A 58 7.98 -10.02 3.99
CA ARG A 58 9.15 -9.61 4.81
C ARG A 58 8.81 -8.74 6.02
N ALA A 59 7.70 -7.99 5.96
CA ALA A 59 7.25 -7.11 7.03
C ALA A 59 6.36 -7.81 8.07
N SER A 60 5.72 -8.92 7.71
CA SER A 60 5.00 -9.77 8.66
C SER A 60 5.99 -10.34 9.68
N ARG A 61 5.59 -10.42 10.95
CA ARG A 61 6.40 -11.06 12.02
C ARG A 61 6.07 -12.55 12.19
N GLY A 62 4.97 -12.99 11.59
CA GLY A 62 4.50 -14.38 11.64
C GLY A 62 4.98 -15.17 10.42
N THR A 63 5.16 -16.46 10.62
CA THR A 63 5.52 -17.46 9.59
C THR A 63 4.34 -17.81 8.68
N THR A 64 3.42 -16.88 8.43
CA THR A 64 2.16 -17.16 7.75
C THR A 64 2.00 -16.28 6.51
N ILE A 65 2.01 -16.92 5.35
CA ILE A 65 1.57 -16.38 4.04
C ILE A 65 0.15 -15.77 4.13
N THR A 66 -0.60 -16.12 5.16
CA THR A 66 -2.00 -15.77 5.38
C THR A 66 -2.22 -14.25 5.51
N GLU A 67 -1.39 -13.49 6.24
CA GLU A 67 -1.61 -12.05 6.38
C GLU A 67 -1.40 -11.28 5.07
N PRO A 68 -0.31 -11.50 4.31
CA PRO A 68 -0.17 -10.95 2.97
C PRO A 68 -1.32 -11.35 2.03
N ALA A 69 -1.77 -12.60 2.10
CA ALA A 69 -2.89 -13.08 1.29
C ALA A 69 -4.19 -12.32 1.61
N ILE A 70 -4.54 -12.16 2.89
CA ILE A 70 -5.72 -11.40 3.31
C ILE A 70 -5.58 -9.93 2.91
N GLY A 71 -4.41 -9.34 3.11
CA GLY A 71 -4.13 -7.96 2.68
C GLY A 71 -4.36 -7.77 1.17
N GLY A 72 -3.84 -8.68 0.34
CA GLY A 72 -4.07 -8.66 -1.11
C GLY A 72 -5.54 -8.83 -1.50
N LEU A 73 -6.26 -9.74 -0.85
CA LEU A 73 -7.71 -9.92 -1.06
C LEU A 73 -8.50 -8.65 -0.70
N LEU A 74 -8.11 -7.94 0.36
CA LEU A 74 -8.74 -6.67 0.75
C LEU A 74 -8.50 -5.57 -0.30
N VAL A 75 -7.33 -5.52 -0.96
CA VAL A 75 -7.09 -4.57 -2.06
C VAL A 75 -8.05 -4.83 -3.21
N ILE A 76 -8.20 -6.09 -3.60
CA ILE A 76 -9.13 -6.48 -4.68
C ILE A 76 -10.56 -6.17 -4.29
N ALA A 77 -10.96 -6.50 -3.05
CA ALA A 77 -12.29 -6.17 -2.54
C ALA A 77 -12.54 -4.66 -2.56
N THR A 78 -11.53 -3.83 -2.26
CA THR A 78 -11.64 -2.37 -2.35
C THR A 78 -11.88 -1.90 -3.78
N ILE A 79 -11.10 -2.42 -4.74
CA ILE A 79 -11.26 -2.09 -6.16
C ILE A 79 -12.63 -2.50 -6.67
N VAL A 80 -13.08 -3.72 -6.34
CA VAL A 80 -14.40 -4.23 -6.73
C VAL A 80 -15.51 -3.42 -6.07
N ALA A 81 -15.38 -3.06 -4.78
CA ALA A 81 -16.38 -2.26 -4.07
C ALA A 81 -16.50 -0.86 -4.68
N VAL A 82 -15.39 -0.22 -5.04
CA VAL A 82 -15.42 1.07 -5.75
C VAL A 82 -16.01 0.90 -7.15
N PHE A 83 -15.68 -0.18 -7.86
CA PHE A 83 -16.24 -0.40 -9.19
C PHE A 83 -17.76 -0.63 -9.13
N VAL A 84 -18.24 -1.56 -8.31
CA VAL A 84 -19.68 -1.88 -8.18
C VAL A 84 -20.45 -0.74 -7.54
N GLY A 85 -19.82 -0.03 -6.62
CA GLY A 85 -20.46 1.00 -5.84
C GLY A 85 -20.47 2.36 -6.51
N THR A 86 -20.07 2.53 -7.79
CA THR A 86 -19.98 3.85 -8.46
C THR A 86 -20.88 4.02 -9.66
N GLY A 87 -21.42 5.24 -9.86
CA GLY A 87 -22.27 5.56 -11.02
C GLY A 87 -21.58 5.32 -12.38
N PHE A 88 -20.26 5.55 -12.46
CA PHE A 88 -19.47 5.17 -13.64
C PHE A 88 -19.38 3.65 -13.80
N GLY A 89 -19.18 2.91 -12.70
CA GLY A 89 -19.19 1.46 -12.71
C GLY A 89 -20.55 0.86 -13.06
N GLU A 90 -21.66 1.44 -12.58
CA GLU A 90 -23.02 1.07 -12.98
C GLU A 90 -23.27 1.35 -14.47
N PHE A 91 -22.86 2.52 -14.96
CA PHE A 91 -22.95 2.86 -16.38
C PHE A 91 -22.15 1.88 -17.25
N LEU A 92 -20.89 1.65 -16.88
CA LEU A 92 -20.01 0.67 -17.52
C LEU A 92 -20.60 -0.74 -17.46
N TRP A 93 -21.18 -1.13 -16.32
CA TRP A 93 -21.84 -2.41 -16.13
C TRP A 93 -23.10 -2.57 -16.99
N HIS A 94 -23.83 -1.48 -17.26
CA HIS A 94 -24.99 -1.50 -18.15
C HIS A 94 -24.60 -1.50 -19.64
N VAL A 95 -23.48 -0.87 -20.00
CA VAL A 95 -23.05 -0.74 -21.40
C VAL A 95 -22.19 -1.93 -21.86
N ALA A 96 -21.31 -2.46 -20.99
CA ALA A 96 -20.33 -3.48 -21.36
C ALA A 96 -20.02 -4.47 -20.23
N ARG A 97 -21.08 -5.01 -19.58
CA ARG A 97 -20.99 -5.95 -18.44
C ARG A 97 -19.95 -7.05 -18.62
N GLY A 98 -19.96 -7.73 -19.77
CA GLY A 98 -19.11 -8.89 -20.05
C GLY A 98 -17.63 -8.55 -20.16
N GLU A 99 -17.31 -7.43 -20.80
CA GLU A 99 -15.93 -7.00 -21.03
C GLU A 99 -15.30 -6.44 -19.75
N ILE A 100 -16.08 -5.70 -18.96
CA ILE A 100 -15.55 -5.02 -17.79
C ILE A 100 -15.45 -5.94 -16.58
N SER A 101 -16.42 -6.84 -16.40
CA SER A 101 -16.29 -7.92 -15.42
C SER A 101 -15.06 -8.77 -15.70
N ARG A 102 -14.78 -9.07 -16.98
CA ARG A 102 -13.57 -9.78 -17.41
C ARG A 102 -12.29 -8.99 -17.11
N ILE A 103 -12.22 -7.70 -17.44
CA ILE A 103 -11.03 -6.87 -17.16
C ILE A 103 -10.78 -6.79 -15.65
N VAL A 104 -11.81 -6.49 -14.84
CA VAL A 104 -11.68 -6.39 -13.37
C VAL A 104 -11.27 -7.74 -12.77
N LEU A 105 -11.87 -8.85 -13.23
CA LEU A 105 -11.50 -10.19 -12.76
C LEU A 105 -10.07 -10.57 -13.14
N ILE A 106 -9.64 -10.32 -14.38
CA ILE A 106 -8.28 -10.65 -14.84
C ILE A 106 -7.26 -9.77 -14.13
N ALA A 107 -7.49 -8.45 -14.07
CA ALA A 107 -6.63 -7.50 -13.39
C ALA A 107 -6.51 -7.82 -11.90
N GLY A 108 -7.64 -8.07 -11.23
CA GLY A 108 -7.70 -8.45 -9.83
C GLY A 108 -7.00 -9.79 -9.57
N ALA A 109 -7.27 -10.81 -10.38
CA ALA A 109 -6.64 -12.13 -10.26
C ALA A 109 -5.13 -12.07 -10.52
N ALA A 110 -4.68 -11.28 -11.50
CA ALA A 110 -3.26 -11.08 -11.81
C ALA A 110 -2.53 -10.44 -10.63
N ALA A 111 -3.09 -9.35 -10.06
CA ALA A 111 -2.55 -8.71 -8.87
C ALA A 111 -2.55 -9.65 -7.65
N ALA A 112 -3.62 -10.44 -7.46
CA ALA A 112 -3.71 -11.42 -6.37
C ALA A 112 -2.63 -12.50 -6.48
N ALA A 113 -2.51 -13.10 -7.67
CA ALA A 113 -1.54 -14.15 -7.95
C ALA A 113 -0.11 -13.62 -7.79
N GLY A 114 0.14 -12.39 -8.27
CA GLY A 114 1.36 -11.65 -8.01
C GLY A 114 1.66 -11.55 -6.52
N ALA A 115 0.73 -10.98 -5.74
CA ALA A 115 0.90 -10.79 -4.30
C ALA A 115 1.16 -12.09 -3.53
N LEU A 116 0.41 -13.15 -3.85
CA LEU A 116 0.63 -14.47 -3.26
C LEU A 116 2.01 -15.03 -3.64
N GLY A 117 2.39 -14.94 -4.93
CA GLY A 117 3.70 -15.38 -5.40
C GLY A 117 4.85 -14.62 -4.73
N GLY A 118 4.73 -13.30 -4.62
CA GLY A 118 5.70 -12.45 -3.93
C GLY A 118 5.86 -12.81 -2.45
N ALA A 119 4.75 -13.02 -1.74
CA ALA A 119 4.77 -13.41 -0.33
C ALA A 119 5.42 -14.79 -0.13
N VAL A 120 5.07 -15.77 -0.99
CA VAL A 120 5.70 -17.10 -0.98
C VAL A 120 7.20 -17.00 -1.20
N VAL A 121 7.64 -16.21 -2.18
CA VAL A 121 9.07 -16.01 -2.47
C VAL A 121 9.79 -15.35 -1.30
N ALA A 122 9.19 -14.34 -0.68
CA ALA A 122 9.77 -13.69 0.51
C ALA A 122 10.01 -14.68 1.65
N GLU A 123 9.03 -15.53 1.94
CA GLU A 123 9.13 -16.53 3.00
C GLU A 123 10.12 -17.65 2.67
N ARG A 124 10.05 -18.19 1.45
CA ARG A 124 10.78 -19.41 1.06
C ARG A 124 12.21 -19.18 0.62
N VAL A 125 12.50 -18.05 -0.02
CA VAL A 125 13.82 -17.80 -0.65
C VAL A 125 14.71 -16.96 0.25
N VAL A 126 14.17 -15.89 0.84
CA VAL A 126 14.99 -14.96 1.63
C VAL A 126 15.05 -15.39 3.09
N GLY A 127 13.90 -15.80 3.65
CA GLY A 127 13.78 -16.10 5.06
C GLY A 127 14.00 -14.86 5.95
N GLY A 128 13.53 -14.95 7.18
CA GLY A 128 13.70 -13.90 8.20
C GLY A 128 12.90 -12.61 7.94
N HIS A 129 12.62 -11.91 9.04
CA HIS A 129 11.87 -10.66 9.03
C HIS A 129 12.79 -9.46 8.80
N ALA A 130 12.25 -8.39 8.21
CA ALA A 130 12.99 -7.14 8.00
C ALA A 130 13.55 -6.61 9.33
N ALA A 131 14.88 -6.54 9.43
CA ALA A 131 15.59 -6.17 10.66
C ALA A 131 16.21 -4.78 10.57
N SER A 132 16.54 -4.33 9.36
CA SER A 132 17.26 -3.08 9.13
C SER A 132 16.32 -1.89 8.91
N GLY A 133 16.86 -0.69 9.07
CA GLY A 133 16.07 0.55 9.07
C GLY A 133 15.80 1.02 7.66
N ALA A 134 16.76 0.73 6.78
CA ALA A 134 16.63 0.91 5.35
C ALA A 134 15.53 0.02 4.77
N GLU A 135 15.43 -1.25 5.17
CA GLU A 135 14.31 -2.11 4.77
C GLU A 135 12.97 -1.52 5.22
N TRP A 136 12.89 -1.08 6.49
CA TRP A 136 11.67 -0.48 7.02
C TRP A 136 11.31 0.87 6.36
N LEU A 137 12.29 1.62 5.86
CA LEU A 137 12.03 2.80 5.02
C LEU A 137 11.28 2.40 3.76
N ALA A 138 11.74 1.36 3.05
CA ALA A 138 11.07 0.85 1.86
C ALA A 138 9.66 0.33 2.17
N HIS A 139 9.50 -0.42 3.28
CA HIS A 139 8.20 -0.96 3.69
C HIS A 139 7.17 0.14 4.00
N VAL A 140 7.58 1.18 4.73
CA VAL A 140 6.70 2.31 5.06
C VAL A 140 6.41 3.14 3.82
N ALA A 141 7.40 3.39 2.96
CA ALA A 141 7.22 4.19 1.75
C ALA A 141 6.24 3.51 0.79
N LEU A 142 6.37 2.20 0.62
CA LEU A 142 5.46 1.40 -0.19
C LEU A 142 4.04 1.42 0.39
N ALA A 143 3.89 1.29 1.71
CA ALA A 143 2.59 1.35 2.36
C ALA A 143 1.93 2.75 2.22
N VAL A 144 2.70 3.82 2.38
CA VAL A 144 2.22 5.20 2.15
C VAL A 144 1.81 5.42 0.70
N LEU A 145 2.61 4.94 -0.26
CA LEU A 145 2.25 4.98 -1.67
C LEU A 145 0.92 4.25 -1.93
N GLY A 146 0.75 3.07 -1.34
CA GLY A 146 -0.51 2.33 -1.41
C GLY A 146 -1.69 3.05 -0.77
N ALA A 147 -1.48 3.70 0.38
CA ALA A 147 -2.51 4.53 1.02
C ALA A 147 -2.96 5.67 0.10
N SER A 148 -2.03 6.35 -0.59
CA SER A 148 -2.35 7.39 -1.56
C SER A 148 -3.17 6.87 -2.74
N ILE A 149 -2.84 5.67 -3.23
CA ILE A 149 -3.56 5.03 -4.34
C ILE A 149 -4.96 4.60 -3.92
N VAL A 150 -5.10 3.99 -2.75
CA VAL A 150 -6.41 3.62 -2.19
C VAL A 150 -7.28 4.86 -2.01
N ALA A 151 -6.72 5.94 -1.46
CA ALA A 151 -7.41 7.23 -1.31
C ALA A 151 -7.85 7.78 -2.67
N LEU A 152 -6.99 7.74 -3.68
CA LEU A 152 -7.33 8.16 -5.04
C LEU A 152 -8.50 7.34 -5.60
N VAL A 153 -8.46 6.02 -5.48
CA VAL A 153 -9.50 5.11 -5.98
C VAL A 153 -10.84 5.40 -5.29
N VAL A 154 -10.85 5.56 -3.97
CA VAL A 154 -12.06 5.88 -3.20
C VAL A 154 -12.65 7.23 -3.61
N VAL A 155 -11.82 8.27 -3.73
CA VAL A 155 -12.28 9.62 -4.09
C VAL A 155 -12.77 9.68 -5.53
N MET A 156 -12.08 9.00 -6.45
CA MET A 156 -12.54 8.89 -7.83
C MET A 156 -13.95 8.29 -7.87
N GLY A 157 -14.21 7.29 -7.03
CA GLY A 157 -15.55 6.75 -6.85
C GLY A 157 -16.55 7.78 -6.33
N MET A 158 -16.19 8.61 -5.36
CA MET A 158 -17.06 9.67 -4.85
C MET A 158 -17.37 10.75 -5.91
N VAL A 159 -16.37 11.19 -6.67
CA VAL A 159 -16.55 12.17 -7.77
C VAL A 159 -17.52 11.63 -8.81
N MET A 160 -17.40 10.35 -9.15
CA MET A 160 -18.29 9.66 -10.09
C MET A 160 -19.76 9.55 -9.62
N HIS A 161 -20.09 9.92 -8.38
CA HIS A 161 -21.47 10.04 -7.87
C HIS A 161 -22.02 11.46 -7.86
N GLY A 162 -21.36 12.41 -8.51
CA GLY A 162 -21.78 13.82 -8.51
C GLY A 162 -21.29 14.59 -7.29
N GLY A 163 -20.21 14.13 -6.64
CA GLY A 163 -19.48 14.95 -5.67
C GLY A 163 -18.90 16.20 -6.35
N SER A 164 -18.95 17.35 -5.67
CA SER A 164 -18.34 18.59 -6.19
C SER A 164 -16.81 18.49 -6.20
N GLU A 165 -16.16 19.07 -7.21
CA GLU A 165 -14.69 19.04 -7.36
C GLU A 165 -13.96 19.59 -6.13
N ASN A 166 -14.45 20.68 -5.53
CA ASN A 166 -13.87 21.25 -4.31
C ASN A 166 -14.02 20.35 -3.08
N ALA A 167 -15.11 19.59 -2.97
CA ALA A 167 -15.25 18.58 -1.92
C ALA A 167 -14.31 17.38 -2.15
N SER A 168 -13.99 17.08 -3.41
CA SER A 168 -13.16 15.93 -3.78
C SER A 168 -11.69 16.07 -3.38
N ALA A 169 -11.11 17.27 -3.48
CA ALA A 169 -9.74 17.53 -3.06
C ALA A 169 -9.57 17.39 -1.53
N GLY A 170 -10.49 17.98 -0.77
CA GLY A 170 -10.52 17.84 0.69
C GLY A 170 -10.73 16.39 1.13
N ALA A 171 -11.63 15.66 0.46
CA ALA A 171 -11.86 14.23 0.70
C ALA A 171 -10.61 13.39 0.40
N TYR A 172 -9.87 13.71 -0.67
CA TYR A 172 -8.61 13.06 -0.99
C TYR A 172 -7.56 13.26 0.08
N PHE A 173 -7.26 14.51 0.46
CA PHE A 173 -6.26 14.75 1.49
C PHE A 173 -6.67 14.17 2.85
N GLY A 174 -7.97 14.17 3.17
CA GLY A 174 -8.50 13.48 4.35
C GLY A 174 -8.29 11.96 4.30
N ALA A 175 -8.59 11.32 3.16
CA ALA A 175 -8.38 9.89 2.98
C ALA A 175 -6.89 9.50 3.02
N VAL A 176 -6.01 10.30 2.42
CA VAL A 176 -4.55 10.11 2.51
C VAL A 176 -4.07 10.31 3.94
N ALA A 177 -4.56 11.32 4.66
CA ALA A 177 -4.22 11.55 6.07
C ALA A 177 -4.60 10.34 6.95
N VAL A 178 -5.80 9.78 6.75
CA VAL A 178 -6.24 8.57 7.45
C VAL A 178 -5.37 7.37 7.05
N GLY A 179 -5.14 7.16 5.75
CA GLY A 179 -4.33 6.04 5.26
C GLY A 179 -2.88 6.09 5.74
N THR A 180 -2.27 7.28 5.78
CA THR A 180 -0.90 7.49 6.28
C THR A 180 -0.81 7.29 7.80
N LEU A 181 -1.81 7.74 8.57
CA LEU A 181 -1.91 7.44 10.00
C LEU A 181 -2.05 5.93 10.26
N LEU A 182 -2.92 5.24 9.52
CA LEU A 182 -3.13 3.79 9.65
C LEU A 182 -1.91 2.98 9.23
N SER A 183 -1.25 3.37 8.13
CA SER A 183 0.03 2.81 7.70
C SER A 183 1.10 3.00 8.77
N GLY A 184 1.20 4.20 9.35
CA GLY A 184 2.05 4.49 10.50
C GLY A 184 1.76 3.55 11.67
N LEU A 185 0.49 3.43 12.08
CA LEU A 185 0.08 2.56 13.18
C LEU A 185 0.44 1.10 12.92
N ALA A 186 0.15 0.59 11.73
CA ALA A 186 0.43 -0.79 11.34
C ALA A 186 1.94 -1.07 11.30
N THR A 187 2.75 -0.15 10.77
CA THR A 187 4.21 -0.28 10.73
C THR A 187 4.84 -0.16 12.11
N GLY A 188 4.39 0.77 12.96
CA GLY A 188 4.86 0.89 14.34
C GLY A 188 4.52 -0.33 15.20
N ALA A 189 3.35 -0.93 14.99
CA ALA A 189 2.95 -2.16 15.65
C ALA A 189 3.78 -3.38 15.19
N SER A 190 4.28 -3.37 13.95
CA SER A 190 4.93 -4.52 13.27
C SER A 190 6.47 -4.41 13.18
N ALA A 191 7.06 -3.24 13.38
CA ALA A 191 8.51 -3.06 13.30
C ALA A 191 9.24 -3.55 14.55
N PRO A 192 10.44 -4.16 14.48
CA PRO A 192 11.16 -4.63 15.67
C PRO A 192 11.74 -3.50 16.54
N ARG A 193 11.62 -2.25 16.09
CA ARG A 193 12.14 -1.06 16.77
C ARG A 193 11.27 0.16 16.48
N ARG A 194 11.47 1.21 17.28
CA ARG A 194 10.81 2.49 17.09
C ARG A 194 11.28 3.17 15.79
N LEU A 195 10.36 3.43 14.85
CA LEU A 195 10.66 3.91 13.49
C LEU A 195 10.34 5.40 13.23
N LEU A 196 10.39 6.29 14.23
CA LEU A 196 9.83 7.64 14.07
C LEU A 196 10.38 8.42 12.86
N LEU A 197 11.71 8.62 12.80
CA LEU A 197 12.35 9.35 11.69
C LEU A 197 12.24 8.58 10.37
N ILE A 198 12.32 7.26 10.41
CA ILE A 198 12.13 6.40 9.23
C ILE A 198 10.72 6.59 8.66
N SER A 199 9.72 6.68 9.52
CA SER A 199 8.31 6.85 9.11
C SER A 199 8.11 8.20 8.44
N LEU A 200 8.70 9.27 8.98
CA LEU A 200 8.69 10.60 8.37
C LEU A 200 9.31 10.58 6.97
N LEU A 201 10.56 10.11 6.85
CA LEU A 201 11.31 10.09 5.60
C LEU A 201 10.64 9.20 4.56
N ALA A 202 10.20 8.01 4.96
CA ALA A 202 9.52 7.07 4.10
C ALA A 202 8.19 7.64 3.57
N THR A 203 7.48 8.45 4.37
CA THR A 203 6.25 9.10 3.92
C THR A 203 6.52 10.12 2.83
N VAL A 204 7.57 10.92 2.98
CA VAL A 204 8.00 11.86 1.92
C VAL A 204 8.29 11.09 0.64
N VAL A 205 9.04 9.98 0.73
CA VAL A 205 9.34 9.12 -0.42
C VAL A 205 8.07 8.52 -1.04
N GLY A 206 7.14 7.99 -0.23
CA GLY A 206 5.91 7.39 -0.71
C GLY A 206 4.96 8.38 -1.39
N VAL A 207 4.77 9.56 -0.79
CA VAL A 207 3.96 10.65 -1.36
C VAL A 207 4.60 11.22 -2.63
N PHE A 208 5.92 11.39 -2.64
CA PHE A 208 6.64 11.83 -3.84
C PHE A 208 6.61 10.77 -4.95
N GLY A 209 6.67 9.48 -4.61
CA GLY A 209 6.46 8.39 -5.56
C GLY A 209 5.08 8.44 -6.22
N PHE A 210 4.04 8.81 -5.46
CA PHE A 210 2.71 9.04 -6.01
C PHE A 210 2.68 10.25 -6.97
N TYR A 211 3.35 11.35 -6.62
CA TYR A 211 3.53 12.49 -7.53
C TYR A 211 4.18 12.07 -8.85
N LEU A 212 5.26 11.29 -8.79
CA LEU A 212 5.95 10.81 -9.99
C LEU A 212 5.04 9.93 -10.85
N LEU A 213 4.21 9.07 -10.24
CA LEU A 213 3.20 8.31 -10.97
C LEU A 213 2.23 9.23 -11.72
N MET A 214 1.67 10.23 -11.03
CA MET A 214 0.72 11.16 -11.63
C MET A 214 1.36 12.01 -12.74
N ALA A 215 2.59 12.49 -12.54
CA ALA A 215 3.34 13.25 -13.53
C ALA A 215 3.73 12.40 -14.76
N ALA A 216 3.76 11.08 -14.64
CA ALA A 216 4.02 10.17 -15.74
C ALA A 216 2.76 9.87 -16.57
N LEU A 217 1.55 10.16 -16.08
CA LEU A 217 0.31 9.91 -16.81
C LEU A 217 0.15 10.83 -18.04
N PRO A 218 -0.33 10.31 -19.18
CA PRO A 218 -0.62 11.12 -20.36
C PRO A 218 -1.71 12.18 -20.04
N GLY A 219 -1.45 13.43 -20.40
CA GLY A 219 -2.42 14.53 -20.25
C GLY A 219 -2.19 15.45 -19.04
N VAL A 220 -1.28 15.11 -18.12
CA VAL A 220 -0.85 16.03 -17.05
C VAL A 220 0.13 17.04 -17.64
N LYS A 221 -0.32 18.30 -17.78
CA LYS A 221 0.41 19.38 -18.44
C LYS A 221 1.37 20.13 -17.52
N ASP A 222 1.06 20.21 -16.22
CA ASP A 222 1.89 20.90 -15.24
C ASP A 222 2.90 19.93 -14.62
N LYS A 223 4.09 19.88 -15.22
CA LYS A 223 5.26 19.13 -14.70
C LYS A 223 6.28 20.05 -14.07
N ASP A 224 5.82 21.19 -13.55
CA ASP A 224 6.68 22.26 -13.08
C ASP A 224 7.25 21.96 -11.68
N GLY A 225 8.40 22.56 -11.37
CA GLY A 225 9.09 22.39 -10.09
C GLY A 225 8.24 22.77 -8.87
N ASP A 226 7.26 23.66 -9.06
CA ASP A 226 6.37 24.12 -8.00
C ASP A 226 5.43 23.02 -7.50
N ALA A 227 4.96 22.14 -8.41
CA ALA A 227 4.14 20.99 -8.03
C ALA A 227 4.95 19.98 -7.21
N ALA A 228 6.20 19.72 -7.61
CA ALA A 228 7.11 18.84 -6.88
C ALA A 228 7.36 19.35 -5.45
N LEU A 229 7.60 20.66 -5.28
CA LEU A 229 7.76 21.28 -3.96
C LEU A 229 6.48 21.15 -3.11
N GLY A 230 5.31 21.37 -3.71
CA GLY A 230 4.02 21.17 -3.05
C GLY A 230 3.87 19.74 -2.49
N PHE A 231 4.20 18.72 -3.29
CA PHE A 231 4.15 17.32 -2.84
C PHE A 231 5.18 16.99 -1.76
N LEU A 232 6.35 17.65 -1.73
CA LEU A 232 7.30 17.51 -0.63
C LEU A 232 6.74 18.06 0.69
N ILE A 233 6.09 19.23 0.65
CA ILE A 233 5.44 19.83 1.82
C ILE A 233 4.30 18.94 2.32
N ILE A 234 3.43 18.47 1.41
CA ILE A 234 2.36 17.53 1.74
C ILE A 234 2.93 16.24 2.33
N GLY A 235 4.00 15.72 1.74
CA GLY A 235 4.73 14.55 2.25
C GLY A 235 5.28 14.75 3.65
N ALA A 236 5.77 15.94 3.99
CA ALA A 236 6.23 16.27 5.34
C ALA A 236 5.06 16.32 6.34
N VAL A 237 3.94 16.94 5.98
CA VAL A 237 2.73 17.00 6.82
C VAL A 237 2.17 15.61 7.09
N PHE A 238 2.00 14.79 6.06
CA PHE A 238 1.58 13.39 6.23
C PHE A 238 2.64 12.54 6.91
N GLY A 239 3.92 12.89 6.77
CA GLY A 239 5.00 12.25 7.49
C GLY A 239 4.88 12.42 9.00
N LEU A 240 4.40 13.58 9.47
CA LEU A 240 4.09 13.79 10.89
C LEU A 240 2.93 12.88 11.35
N LEU A 241 1.89 12.71 10.53
CA LEU A 241 0.78 11.80 10.83
C LEU A 241 1.23 10.34 10.86
N THR A 242 2.05 9.92 9.89
CA THR A 242 2.62 8.57 9.85
C THR A 242 3.54 8.32 11.04
N MET A 243 4.35 9.32 11.42
CA MET A 243 5.18 9.26 12.61
C MET A 243 4.35 9.14 13.89
N LEU A 244 3.26 9.89 14.01
CA LEU A 244 2.31 9.80 15.12
C LEU A 244 1.66 8.40 15.18
N GLY A 245 1.17 7.89 14.05
CA GLY A 245 0.64 6.54 13.95
C GLY A 245 1.67 5.50 14.38
N SER A 246 2.89 5.59 13.86
CA SER A 246 4.01 4.70 14.20
C SER A 246 4.37 4.75 15.68
N PHE A 247 4.34 5.92 16.30
CA PHE A 247 4.51 6.06 17.74
C PHE A 247 3.42 5.33 18.53
N ILE A 248 2.15 5.54 18.16
CA ILE A 248 0.99 4.91 18.83
C ILE A 248 1.05 3.39 18.67
N GLY A 249 1.26 2.89 17.45
CA GLY A 249 1.38 1.46 17.16
C GLY A 249 2.54 0.80 17.92
N TRP A 250 3.68 1.49 18.00
CA TRP A 250 4.82 1.03 18.78
C TRP A 250 4.48 0.95 20.28
N LYS A 251 3.91 2.00 20.87
CA LYS A 251 3.60 2.03 22.31
C LYS A 251 2.50 1.06 22.72
N THR A 252 1.51 0.84 21.86
CA THR A 252 0.36 -0.02 22.18
C THR A 252 0.66 -1.50 22.02
N VAL A 253 1.41 -1.85 20.97
CA VAL A 253 1.63 -3.24 20.52
C VAL A 253 3.12 -3.58 20.39
N GLY A 254 3.90 -2.75 19.67
CA GLY A 254 5.30 -3.05 19.34
C GLY A 254 6.21 -3.27 20.55
N GLU A 255 6.14 -2.37 21.55
CA GLU A 255 6.96 -2.41 22.77
C GLU A 255 6.71 -3.68 23.57
N LYS A 256 5.44 -4.08 23.73
CA LYS A 256 5.05 -5.28 24.47
C LYS A 256 5.63 -6.56 23.84
N HIS A 257 5.59 -6.67 22.51
CA HIS A 257 6.12 -7.84 21.82
C HIS A 257 7.64 -7.98 22.00
N VAL A 258 8.38 -6.86 21.96
CA VAL A 258 9.83 -6.88 22.19
C VAL A 258 10.15 -7.26 23.63
N THR A 259 9.42 -6.72 24.60
CA THR A 259 9.60 -7.09 26.02
C THR A 259 9.31 -8.58 26.24
N MET A 260 8.21 -9.10 25.71
CA MET A 260 7.85 -10.52 25.85
C MET A 260 8.90 -11.44 25.23
N ALA A 261 9.42 -11.10 24.04
CA ALA A 261 10.48 -11.86 23.39
C ALA A 261 11.78 -11.86 24.21
N ALA A 262 12.16 -10.72 24.79
CA ALA A 262 13.34 -10.61 25.66
C ALA A 262 13.17 -11.43 26.96
N THR A 263 11.97 -11.43 27.54
CA THR A 263 11.66 -12.25 28.72
C THR A 263 11.72 -13.74 28.41
N ALA A 264 11.13 -14.19 27.30
CA ALA A 264 11.17 -15.60 26.90
C ALA A 264 12.61 -16.11 26.68
N ALA A 265 13.46 -15.29 26.05
CA ALA A 265 14.87 -15.64 25.83
C ALA A 265 15.70 -15.70 27.12
N ALA A 266 15.26 -15.08 28.21
CA ALA A 266 15.95 -15.13 29.50
C ALA A 266 15.64 -16.43 30.30
N PHE A 267 14.67 -17.22 29.86
CA PHE A 267 14.26 -18.48 30.49
C PHE A 267 14.67 -19.72 29.67
N GLU A 268 15.33 -19.55 28.52
CA GLU A 268 16.02 -20.62 27.76
C GLU A 268 17.48 -20.75 28.21
#